data_AF-A0AAX1ICS3-F1
#
_entry.id   AF-A0AAX1ICS3-F1
#
_cell.length_a   1.000
_cell.length_b   1.000
_cell.length_c   1.000
_cell.angle_alpha   90.00
_cell.angle_beta   90.00
_cell.angle_gamma   90.00
#
_symmetry.space_group_name_H-M   'P 1'
#
loop_
_entity.id
_entity.type
_entity.pdbx_description
1 polymer ?
#
loop_
_entity_poly.entity_id
_entity_poly.type
_entity_poly.pdbx_seq_one_letter_code
_entity_poly.pdbx_strand_id
1 'polypeptide(L)'
;MRRLLSWTGLALCVVYLLLTAWLVHGAQSEGDPKGTYILMALPITLQSAALDAIGAGGLLRGKPWSTAYAVLVPPTLLLLYAAGWLIERSARGR
;
A
#
# COMPACT_ATOMS: atom_id res chain seq x y z
N MET A 1 17.23 20.73 -15.88
CA MET A 1 16.93 19.73 -14.83
C MET A 1 15.56 19.11 -15.12
N ARG A 2 15.49 17.84 -15.52
CA ARG A 2 14.21 17.13 -15.68
C ARG A 2 13.55 17.10 -14.30
N ARG A 3 12.32 17.61 -14.14
CA ARG A 3 11.53 17.37 -12.92
C ARG A 3 11.20 15.87 -12.87
N LEU A 4 12.13 15.08 -12.34
CA LEU A 4 11.96 13.65 -12.07
C LEU A 4 11.02 13.42 -10.89
N LEU A 5 10.79 14.46 -10.09
CA LEU A 5 9.90 14.43 -8.93
C LEU A 5 8.46 14.66 -9.37
N SER A 6 7.61 13.64 -9.23
CA SER A 6 6.17 13.77 -9.39
C SER A 6 5.52 14.10 -8.07
N TRP A 7 4.92 15.29 -7.99
CA TRP A 7 4.17 15.70 -6.80
C TRP A 7 2.89 14.89 -6.66
N THR A 8 2.24 14.54 -7.77
CA THR A 8 1.05 13.66 -7.76
C THR A 8 1.42 12.27 -7.27
N GLY A 9 2.53 11.69 -7.74
CA GLY A 9 3.02 10.39 -7.25
C GLY A 9 3.36 10.42 -5.77
N LEU A 10 4.02 11.47 -5.30
CA LEU A 10 4.31 11.65 -3.88
C LEU A 10 3.02 11.76 -3.04
N ALA A 11 2.04 12.54 -3.50
CA ALA A 11 0.77 12.70 -2.82
C ALA A 11 0.02 11.37 -2.66
N LEU A 12 -0.03 10.54 -3.72
CA LEU A 12 -0.64 9.20 -3.66
C LEU A 12 0.06 8.30 -2.64
N CYS A 13 1.40 8.31 -2.60
CA CYS A 13 2.17 7.56 -1.62
C CYS A 13 1.86 8.03 -0.18
N VAL A 14 1.83 9.34 0.06
CA VAL A 14 1.54 9.90 1.39
C VAL A 14 0.13 9.53 1.83
N VAL A 15 -0.88 9.67 0.97
CA VAL A 15 -2.26 9.29 1.29
C VAL A 15 -2.36 7.81 1.64
N TYR A 16 -1.71 6.93 0.87
CA TYR A 16 -1.67 5.50 1.17
C TYR A 16 -1.05 5.19 2.54
N LEU A 17 0.08 5.83 2.86
CA LEU A 17 0.75 5.64 4.15
C LEU A 17 -0.10 6.15 5.32
N LEU A 18 -0.72 7.32 5.18
CA LEU A 18 -1.59 7.88 6.21
C LEU A 18 -2.82 7.01 6.46
N LEU A 19 -3.47 6.52 5.40
CA LEU A 19 -4.59 5.58 5.54
C LEU A 19 -4.16 4.26 6.19
N THR A 20 -3.00 3.72 5.79
CA THR A 20 -2.46 2.50 6.39
C THR A 20 -2.18 2.71 7.88
N ALA A 21 -1.53 3.81 8.26
CA ALA A 21 -1.26 4.13 9.65
C ALA A 21 -2.54 4.33 10.46
N TRP A 22 -3.54 5.00 9.89
CA TRP A 22 -4.85 5.20 10.52
C TRP A 22 -5.56 3.86 10.79
N LEU A 23 -5.57 2.95 9.81
CA LEU A 23 -6.19 1.63 9.97
C LEU A 23 -5.45 0.77 11.00
N VAL A 24 -4.11 0.79 10.99
CA VAL A 24 -3.30 0.09 11.99
C VAL A 24 -3.54 0.65 13.39
N HIS A 25 -3.67 1.97 13.52
CA HIS A 25 -3.99 2.62 14.79
C HIS A 25 -5.39 2.24 15.27
N GLY A 26 -6.39 2.30 14.39
CA GLY A 26 -7.75 1.87 14.69
C GLY A 26 -7.81 0.39 15.13
N ALA A 27 -7.00 -0.47 14.53
CA ALA A 27 -6.89 -1.88 14.91
C ALA A 27 -6.37 -2.07 16.34
N GLN A 28 -5.56 -1.16 16.88
CA GLN A 28 -5.10 -1.24 18.28
C GLN A 28 -6.21 -0.88 19.28
N SER A 29 -7.21 -0.11 18.84
CA SER A 29 -8.35 0.31 19.66
C SER A 29 -9.51 -0.67 19.58
N GLU A 30 -9.45 -1.66 18.70
CA GLU A 30 -10.47 -2.69 18.57
C GLU A 30 -10.36 -3.74 19.68
N GLY A 31 -11.48 -4.01 20.34
CA GLY A 31 -11.56 -5.06 21.37
C GLY A 31 -11.80 -6.46 20.78
N ASP A 32 -12.31 -6.52 19.54
CA ASP A 32 -12.62 -7.77 18.85
C ASP A 32 -11.44 -8.24 17.97
N PRO A 33 -10.97 -9.49 18.12
CA PRO A 33 -9.88 -10.03 17.30
C PRO A 33 -10.19 -10.04 15.80
N LYS A 34 -11.45 -10.22 15.41
CA LYS A 34 -11.84 -10.22 14.00
C LYS A 34 -11.82 -8.81 13.41
N GLY A 35 -12.34 -7.81 14.14
CA GLY A 35 -12.22 -6.40 13.77
C GLY A 35 -10.76 -5.97 13.57
N THR A 36 -9.89 -6.34 14.52
CA THR A 36 -8.45 -6.10 14.44
C THR A 36 -7.84 -6.69 13.16
N TYR A 37 -8.16 -7.95 12.85
CA TYR A 37 -7.67 -8.63 11.64
C TYR A 37 -8.13 -7.92 10.36
N ILE A 38 -9.40 -7.55 10.27
CA ILE A 38 -9.96 -6.88 9.08
C ILE A 38 -9.27 -5.54 8.86
N LEU A 39 -9.14 -4.71 9.90
CA LEU A 39 -8.50 -3.39 9.81
C LEU A 39 -7.03 -3.49 9.37
N MET A 40 -6.29 -4.47 9.90
CA MET A 40 -4.91 -4.72 9.48
C MET A 40 -4.81 -5.25 8.04
N ALA A 41 -5.78 -6.07 7.61
CA ALA A 41 -5.80 -6.64 6.26
C ALA A 41 -6.06 -5.57 5.19
N LEU A 42 -7.08 -4.72 5.40
CA LEU A 42 -7.58 -3.73 4.44
C LEU A 42 -6.53 -3.02 3.55
N PRO A 43 -5.47 -2.40 4.10
CA PRO A 43 -4.49 -1.66 3.30
C PRO A 43 -3.62 -2.54 2.38
N ILE A 44 -3.58 -3.85 2.63
CA ILE A 44 -2.71 -4.81 1.93
C ILE A 44 -3.48 -6.00 1.32
N THR A 45 -4.80 -6.10 1.47
CA THR A 45 -5.59 -7.24 0.99
C THR A 45 -5.47 -7.42 -0.52
N LEU A 46 -5.55 -6.32 -1.28
CA LEU A 46 -5.47 -6.35 -2.74
C LEU A 46 -4.09 -6.82 -3.20
N GLN A 47 -3.04 -6.32 -2.56
CA GLN A 47 -1.66 -6.68 -2.83
C GLN A 47 -1.37 -8.13 -2.44
N SER A 48 -1.97 -8.60 -1.34
CA SER A 48 -1.87 -9.99 -0.90
C SER A 48 -2.55 -10.93 -1.89
N ALA A 49 -3.72 -10.55 -2.42
CA ALA A 49 -4.41 -11.30 -3.47
C ALA A 49 -3.62 -11.31 -4.78
N ALA A 50 -2.98 -10.20 -5.15
CA ALA A 50 -2.09 -10.15 -6.31
C ALA A 50 -0.86 -11.06 -6.13
N LEU A 51 -0.29 -11.09 -4.92
CA LEU A 51 0.83 -11.98 -4.57
C LEU A 51 0.40 -13.46 -4.65
N ASP A 52 -0.81 -13.78 -4.20
CA ASP A 52 -1.37 -15.12 -4.30
C ASP A 52 -1.61 -15.53 -5.77
N ALA A 53 -2.13 -14.60 -6.59
CA ALA A 53 -2.38 -14.82 -8.01
C ALA A 53 -1.10 -15.15 -8.82
N ILE A 54 0.07 -14.67 -8.39
CA ILE A 54 1.37 -15.03 -9.00
C ILE A 54 2.02 -16.26 -8.37
N GLY A 55 1.30 -17.01 -7.51
CA GLY A 55 1.79 -18.22 -6.85
C GLY A 55 2.70 -17.95 -5.64
N ALA A 56 2.82 -16.69 -5.21
CA ALA A 56 3.69 -16.26 -4.12
C ALA A 56 2.96 -16.07 -2.78
N GLY A 57 1.67 -16.41 -2.68
CA GLY A 57 0.87 -16.22 -1.45
C GLY A 57 1.40 -16.94 -0.22
N GLY A 58 2.14 -18.04 -0.41
CA GLY A 58 2.83 -18.76 0.67
C GLY A 58 3.89 -17.91 1.40
N LEU A 59 4.43 -16.87 0.78
CA LEU A 59 5.44 -15.99 1.39
C LEU A 59 4.93 -15.25 2.63
N LEU A 60 3.62 -14.97 2.73
CA LEU A 60 3.05 -14.20 3.84
C LEU A 60 2.28 -15.07 4.84
N ARG A 61 2.03 -16.34 4.51
CA ARG A 61 1.24 -17.24 5.35
C ARG A 61 1.92 -17.48 6.70
N GLY A 62 1.21 -17.20 7.79
CA GLY A 62 1.72 -17.39 9.15
C GLY A 62 2.79 -16.38 9.58
N LYS A 63 3.10 -15.36 8.76
CA LYS A 63 4.03 -14.29 9.13
C LYS A 63 3.31 -13.18 9.90
N PRO A 64 4.02 -12.45 10.78
CA PRO A 64 3.44 -11.31 11.45
C PRO A 64 3.11 -10.19 10.45
N TRP A 65 2.15 -9.35 10.81
CA TRP A 65 1.71 -8.21 10.01
C TRP A 65 2.85 -7.26 9.61
N SER A 66 3.82 -7.05 10.51
CA SER A 66 5.02 -6.23 10.22
C SER A 66 5.78 -6.72 8.99
N THR A 67 5.91 -8.05 8.82
CA THR A 67 6.55 -8.63 7.63
C THR A 67 5.69 -8.44 6.39
N ALA A 68 4.37 -8.63 6.50
CA ALA A 68 3.46 -8.39 5.38
C ALA A 68 3.52 -6.94 4.88
N TYR A 69 3.52 -5.97 5.79
CA TYR A 69 3.72 -4.55 5.44
C TYR A 69 5.09 -4.29 4.83
N ALA A 70 6.17 -4.82 5.42
CA ALA A 70 7.52 -4.62 4.89
C ALA A 70 7.70 -5.15 3.46
N VAL A 71 7.00 -6.24 3.11
CA VAL A 71 7.06 -6.84 1.77
C VAL A 71 6.14 -6.12 0.78
N LEU A 72 4.92 -5.77 1.18
CA LEU A 72 3.88 -5.26 0.27
C LEU A 72 3.85 -3.74 0.12
N VAL A 73 4.25 -2.98 1.15
CA VAL A 73 4.22 -1.50 1.11
C VAL A 73 5.22 -0.95 0.09
N PRO A 74 6.52 -1.35 0.06
CA PRO A 74 7.47 -0.81 -0.91
C PRO A 74 7.07 -0.96 -2.39
N PRO A 75 6.64 -2.15 -2.87
CA PRO A 75 6.19 -2.27 -4.26
C PRO A 75 4.90 -1.47 -4.51
N THR A 76 4.00 -1.36 -3.53
CA THR A 76 2.80 -0.51 -3.64
C THR A 76 3.18 0.96 -3.84
N LEU A 77 4.11 1.48 -3.03
CA LEU A 77 4.58 2.86 -3.13
C LEU A 77 5.22 3.12 -4.50
N LEU A 78 6.00 2.16 -5.01
CA LEU A 78 6.60 2.28 -6.34
C LEU A 78 5.52 2.39 -7.43
N LEU A 79 4.49 1.54 -7.37
CA LEU A 79 3.37 1.56 -8.31
C LEU A 79 2.56 2.85 -8.22
N LEU A 80 2.24 3.32 -7.01
CA LEU A 80 1.52 4.58 -6.80
C LEU A 80 2.32 5.78 -7.32
N TYR A 81 3.62 5.81 -7.04
CA TYR A 81 4.49 6.86 -7.54
C TYR A 81 4.55 6.86 -9.07
N ALA A 82 4.72 5.67 -9.69
CA ALA A 82 4.73 5.52 -11.14
C ALA A 82 3.40 5.94 -11.77
N ALA A 83 2.27 5.57 -11.16
CA ALA A 83 0.94 5.97 -11.60
C ALA A 83 0.76 7.50 -11.54
N GLY A 84 1.12 8.13 -10.42
CA GLY A 84 1.05 9.58 -10.30
C GLY A 84 1.98 10.31 -11.27
N TRP A 85 3.19 9.77 -11.50
CA TRP A 85 4.10 10.30 -12.51
C TRP A 85 3.53 10.21 -13.92
N LEU A 86 2.89 9.09 -14.27
CA LEU A 86 2.24 8.89 -15.57
C LEU A 86 1.06 9.86 -15.76
N ILE A 87 0.25 10.06 -14.72
CA ILE A 87 -0.86 11.02 -14.72
C ILE A 87 -0.34 12.43 -14.95
N GLU A 88 0.67 12.87 -14.19
CA GLU A 88 1.24 14.21 -14.29
C GLU A 88 1.94 14.44 -15.64
N ARG A 89 2.55 13.40 -16.21
CA ARG A 89 3.11 13.43 -17.56
C ARG A 89 2.02 13.58 -18.62
N SER A 90 0.93 12.85 -18.49
CA SER A 90 -0.19 12.87 -19.43
C SER A 90 -0.96 14.20 -19.39
N ALA A 91 -1.06 14.81 -18.21
CA ALA A 91 -1.67 16.13 -18.02
C ALA A 91 -0.82 17.28 -18.58
N ARG A 92 0.51 17.14 -18.60
CA ARG A 92 1.44 18.14 -19.18
C ARG A 92 1.64 18.02 -20.69
N GLY A 93 1.30 16.87 -21.27
CA GLY A 93 1.39 16.62 -22.71
C GLY A 93 0.13 17.06 -23.50
N ARG A 94 -0.90 17.53 -22.80
CA ARG A 94 -2.04 18.27 -23.38
C ARG A 94 -1.80 19.76 -23.21
#